data_AF-A0A7D4UAX0-F1
#
_entry.id   AF-A0A7D4UAX0-F1
#
_cell.length_a   1.000
_cell.length_b   1.000
_cell.length_c   1.000
_cell.angle_alpha   90.00
_cell.angle_beta   90.00
_cell.angle_gamma   90.00
#
_symmetry.space_group_name_H-M   'P 1'
#
loop_
_entity.id
_entity.type
_entity.pdbx_description
1 polymer ?
#
loop_
_entity_poly.entity_id
_entity_poly.type
_entity_poly.pdbx_seq_one_letter_code
_entity_poly.pdbx_strand_id
1 'polypeptide(L)'
;MIGYYISCSDEVCDMFKPYVWGKHGIDTVMKIELSNDYGTDLNLLLIQYYVEGKFSNYLPIEPKLGNYKKDSKDITIAIGVTRKGFHEKEEFERREFVVDSTLLAIKLSKNKLFKKKLNIDFDKLLNDVKRVADEYLKYPEPYFP
;
A
#
# COMPACT_ATOMS: atom_id res chain seq x y z
N MET A 1 4.57 -10.78 -0.62
CA MET A 1 3.40 -10.77 0.29
C MET A 1 2.56 -9.51 0.17
N ILE A 2 3.13 -8.30 0.19
CA ILE A 2 2.38 -7.07 -0.13
C ILE A 2 2.50 -6.81 -1.64
N GLY A 3 1.41 -6.43 -2.28
CA GLY A 3 1.41 -6.00 -3.67
C GLY A 3 0.62 -4.72 -3.84
N TYR A 4 0.89 -4.03 -4.94
CA TYR A 4 0.31 -2.73 -5.24
C TYR A 4 -0.32 -2.73 -6.63
N TYR A 5 -1.42 -2.01 -6.77
CA TYR A 5 -2.11 -1.75 -8.02
C TYR A 5 -2.53 -0.28 -8.04
N ILE A 6 -2.36 0.40 -9.17
CA ILE A 6 -2.74 1.79 -9.34
C ILE A 6 -3.78 1.87 -10.46
N SER A 7 -4.97 2.37 -10.13
CA SER A 7 -6.02 2.76 -11.07
C SER A 7 -5.99 4.28 -11.22
N CYS A 8 -5.74 4.75 -12.44
CA CYS A 8 -5.65 6.17 -12.78
C CYS A 8 -5.98 6.35 -14.26
N SER A 9 -6.39 7.57 -14.65
CA SER A 9 -6.79 7.87 -16.03
C SER A 9 -6.04 9.04 -16.67
N ASP A 10 -5.15 9.72 -15.94
CA ASP A 10 -4.54 10.99 -16.36
C ASP A 10 -3.06 11.12 -15.95
N GLU A 11 -2.39 12.19 -16.40
CA GLU A 11 -0.99 12.57 -16.09
C GLU A 11 -0.67 12.62 -14.59
N VAL A 12 -1.69 12.86 -13.75
CA VAL A 12 -1.60 12.79 -12.28
C VAL A 12 -1.07 11.43 -11.80
N CYS A 13 -1.25 10.38 -12.61
CA CYS A 13 -0.72 9.06 -12.33
C CYS A 13 0.80 8.99 -12.37
N ASP A 14 1.42 9.75 -13.27
CA ASP A 14 2.88 9.75 -13.43
C ASP A 14 3.56 10.47 -12.25
N MET A 15 2.81 11.32 -11.53
CA MET A 15 3.21 11.83 -10.23
C MET A 15 3.12 10.76 -9.13
N PHE A 16 2.09 9.90 -9.10
CA PHE A 16 1.92 8.93 -8.00
C PHE A 16 2.77 7.66 -8.17
N LYS A 17 2.92 7.14 -9.39
CA LYS A 17 3.62 5.86 -9.67
C LYS A 17 5.04 5.78 -9.07
N PRO A 18 5.89 6.82 -9.11
CA PRO A 18 7.26 6.71 -8.62
C PRO A 18 7.36 6.43 -7.11
N TYR A 19 6.38 6.88 -6.31
CA TYR A 19 6.31 6.56 -4.88
C TYR A 19 6.04 5.08 -4.61
N VAL A 20 5.44 4.37 -5.58
CA VAL A 20 5.17 2.94 -5.47
C VAL A 20 6.26 2.13 -6.17
N TRP A 21 6.52 2.39 -7.46
CA TRP A 21 7.38 1.56 -8.33
C TRP A 21 8.64 2.25 -8.83
N GLY A 22 8.94 3.46 -8.37
CA GLY A 22 10.20 4.12 -8.69
C GLY A 22 11.40 3.34 -8.15
N LYS A 23 12.60 3.78 -8.54
CA LYS A 23 13.87 3.21 -8.04
C LYS A 23 13.92 3.11 -6.51
N HIS A 24 13.33 4.10 -5.84
CA HIS A 24 13.18 4.17 -4.39
C HIS A 24 11.73 4.09 -3.93
N GLY A 25 10.81 3.61 -4.79
CA GLY A 25 9.40 3.44 -4.46
C GLY A 25 9.18 2.33 -3.42
N ILE A 26 8.08 2.40 -2.68
CA ILE A 26 7.82 1.50 -1.55
C ILE A 26 7.82 0.02 -1.97
N ASP A 27 7.28 -0.33 -3.13
CA ASP A 27 7.24 -1.72 -3.62
C ASP A 27 8.65 -2.25 -3.84
N THR A 28 9.54 -1.42 -4.41
CA THR A 28 10.94 -1.75 -4.65
C THR A 28 11.66 -2.02 -3.33
N VAL A 29 11.49 -1.14 -2.33
CA VAL A 29 12.14 -1.28 -1.02
C VAL A 29 11.59 -2.50 -0.27
N MET A 30 10.26 -2.68 -0.25
CA MET A 30 9.62 -3.80 0.44
C MET A 30 10.01 -5.16 -0.13
N LYS A 31 10.17 -5.28 -1.45
CA LYS A 31 10.60 -6.53 -2.10
C LYS A 31 12.03 -6.95 -1.74
N ILE A 32 12.89 -5.98 -1.45
CA ILE A 32 14.29 -6.24 -1.08
C ILE A 32 14.39 -6.62 0.40
N GLU A 33 13.67 -5.90 1.26
CA GLU A 33 13.92 -5.89 2.70
C GLU A 33 12.98 -6.76 3.54
N LEU A 34 11.81 -7.15 3.01
CA LEU A 34 10.86 -7.97 3.76
C LEU A 34 11.24 -9.46 3.71
N SER A 35 10.98 -10.15 4.82
CA SER A 35 11.05 -11.60 4.89
C SER A 35 9.95 -12.26 4.05
N ASN A 36 10.04 -13.57 3.82
CA ASN A 36 8.94 -14.36 3.26
C ASN A 36 8.23 -15.21 4.33
N ASP A 37 8.62 -15.09 5.60
CA ASP A 37 8.10 -15.91 6.69
C ASP A 37 7.15 -15.11 7.60
N TYR A 38 5.88 -15.05 7.22
CA TYR A 38 4.80 -14.39 7.97
C TYR A 38 3.59 -15.32 8.19
N GLY A 39 3.81 -16.63 8.13
CA GLY A 39 2.77 -17.64 8.14
C GLY A 39 2.37 -18.10 6.73
N THR A 40 1.41 -19.03 6.67
CA THR A 40 1.09 -19.80 5.46
C THR A 40 -0.27 -19.47 4.86
N ASP A 41 -1.06 -18.61 5.50
CA ASP A 41 -2.46 -18.36 5.12
C ASP A 41 -2.69 -16.96 4.52
N LEU A 42 -1.62 -16.26 4.14
CA LEU A 42 -1.68 -15.02 3.38
C LEU A 42 -0.58 -15.01 2.31
N ASN A 43 -0.98 -15.19 1.06
CA ASN A 43 -0.07 -15.08 -0.08
C ASN A 43 0.08 -13.62 -0.52
N LEU A 44 -1.05 -12.91 -0.65
CA LEU A 44 -1.08 -11.52 -1.12
C LEU A 44 -2.02 -10.62 -0.29
N LEU A 45 -1.47 -9.54 0.23
CA LEU A 45 -2.19 -8.33 0.59
C LEU A 45 -2.05 -7.32 -0.56
N LEU A 46 -3.11 -7.16 -1.36
CA LEU A 46 -3.11 -6.26 -2.51
C LEU A 46 -3.70 -4.89 -2.14
N ILE A 47 -2.89 -3.85 -2.21
CA ILE A 47 -3.30 -2.45 -2.02
C ILE A 47 -3.60 -1.87 -3.40
N GLN A 48 -4.87 -1.50 -3.61
CA GLN A 48 -5.37 -0.91 -4.85
C GLN A 48 -5.58 0.58 -4.63
N TYR A 49 -4.66 1.39 -5.15
CA TYR A 49 -4.79 2.84 -5.16
C TYR A 49 -5.69 3.29 -6.31
N TYR A 50 -6.67 4.13 -5.99
CA TYR A 50 -7.52 4.79 -6.96
C TYR A 50 -7.18 6.27 -6.94
N VAL A 51 -6.48 6.73 -7.97
CA VAL A 51 -5.95 8.09 -8.02
C VAL A 51 -7.03 9.04 -8.51
N GLU A 52 -7.22 10.12 -7.75
CA GLU A 52 -8.09 11.21 -8.14
C GLU A 52 -7.51 11.89 -9.38
N GLY A 53 -8.30 11.93 -10.43
CA GLY A 53 -7.93 12.49 -11.72
C GLY A 53 -9.17 13.14 -12.35
N LYS A 54 -8.96 13.84 -13.45
CA LYS A 54 -10.02 14.53 -14.19
C LYS A 54 -11.10 13.56 -14.66
N PHE A 55 -10.73 12.33 -15.00
CA PHE A 55 -11.66 11.28 -15.44
C PHE A 55 -11.73 10.09 -14.49
N SER A 56 -11.55 10.30 -13.17
CA SER A 56 -11.66 9.20 -12.21
C SER A 56 -13.12 8.78 -12.01
N ASN A 57 -13.46 7.55 -12.41
CA ASN A 57 -14.83 7.02 -12.31
C ASN A 57 -15.13 6.38 -10.95
N TYR A 58 -14.11 6.06 -10.16
CA TYR A 58 -14.26 5.44 -8.84
C TYR A 58 -13.15 5.88 -7.90
N LEU A 59 -13.52 6.57 -6.83
CA LEU A 59 -12.63 7.04 -5.78
C LEU A 59 -13.26 6.69 -4.42
N PRO A 60 -12.72 5.71 -3.68
CA PRO A 60 -13.26 5.35 -2.37
C PRO A 60 -12.94 6.44 -1.34
N ILE A 61 -13.98 6.95 -0.67
CA ILE A 61 -13.85 7.98 0.38
C ILE A 61 -13.09 7.44 1.59
N GLU A 62 -13.33 6.18 1.94
CA GLU A 62 -12.64 5.46 3.01
C GLU A 62 -12.03 4.17 2.46
N PRO A 63 -10.95 3.64 3.07
CA PRO A 63 -10.36 2.38 2.66
C PRO A 63 -11.38 1.24 2.68
N LYS A 64 -11.59 0.57 1.54
CA LYS A 64 -12.55 -0.54 1.42
C LYS A 64 -11.84 -1.86 1.34
N LEU A 65 -12.04 -2.69 2.36
CA LEU A 65 -11.42 -4.01 2.47
C LEU A 65 -12.27 -5.09 1.77
N GLY A 66 -11.72 -5.72 0.75
CA GLY A 66 -12.31 -6.86 0.04
C GLY A 66 -12.42 -8.12 0.90
N ASN A 67 -13.09 -9.13 0.38
CA ASN A 67 -13.19 -10.43 1.06
C ASN A 67 -11.89 -11.22 0.90
N TYR A 68 -11.53 -11.97 1.95
CA TYR A 68 -10.44 -12.93 1.88
C TYR A 68 -10.83 -14.08 0.97
N LYS A 69 -9.98 -14.34 -0.03
CA LYS A 69 -10.13 -15.44 -0.98
C LYS A 69 -9.37 -16.64 -0.45
N LYS A 70 -10.08 -17.68 0.01
CA LYS A 70 -9.46 -18.87 0.63
C LYS A 70 -8.55 -19.63 -0.33
N ASP A 71 -8.94 -19.74 -1.59
CA ASP A 71 -8.23 -20.55 -2.58
C ASP A 71 -6.89 -19.92 -2.98
N SER A 72 -6.87 -18.61 -3.20
CA SER A 72 -5.64 -17.88 -3.52
C SER A 72 -4.88 -17.37 -2.30
N LYS A 73 -5.52 -17.35 -1.13
CA LYS A 73 -5.04 -16.81 0.15
C LYS A 73 -4.73 -15.32 0.08
N ASP A 74 -5.62 -14.57 -0.57
CA ASP A 74 -5.40 -13.14 -0.81
C ASP A 74 -6.50 -12.28 -0.19
N ILE A 75 -6.14 -11.04 0.11
CA ILE A 75 -7.08 -9.99 0.49
C ILE A 75 -6.71 -8.70 -0.22
N THR A 76 -7.73 -7.96 -0.66
CA THR A 76 -7.55 -6.69 -1.36
C THR A 76 -8.05 -5.54 -0.51
N ILE A 77 -7.44 -4.38 -0.64
CA ILE A 77 -7.94 -3.13 -0.06
C ILE A 77 -7.89 -2.03 -1.11
N ALA A 78 -9.00 -1.30 -1.27
CA ALA A 78 -9.08 -0.14 -2.13
C ALA A 78 -8.85 1.13 -1.31
N ILE A 79 -7.94 2.00 -1.75
CA ILE A 79 -7.57 3.25 -1.08
C ILE A 79 -7.64 4.39 -2.10
N GLY A 80 -8.31 5.49 -1.73
CA GLY A 80 -8.39 6.69 -2.56
C GLY A 80 -7.15 7.55 -2.37
N VAL A 81 -6.51 7.95 -3.47
CA VAL A 81 -5.43 8.93 -3.47
C VAL A 81 -6.05 10.25 -3.91
N THR A 82 -6.36 11.10 -2.94
CA THR A 82 -7.12 12.33 -3.19
C THR A 82 -6.20 13.52 -3.37
N ARG A 83 -6.74 14.60 -3.92
CA ARG A 83 -6.06 15.87 -4.09
C ARG A 83 -5.53 16.43 -2.77
N LYS A 84 -6.39 16.47 -1.74
CA LYS A 84 -6.01 16.93 -0.40
C LYS A 84 -5.10 15.94 0.33
N GLY A 85 -5.27 14.64 0.07
CA GLY A 85 -4.52 13.58 0.75
C GLY A 85 -3.12 13.35 0.19
N PHE A 86 -2.88 13.72 -1.06
CA PHE A 86 -1.61 13.43 -1.75
C PHE A 86 -1.18 14.51 -2.74
N HIS A 87 -2.03 14.94 -3.67
CA HIS A 87 -1.57 15.80 -4.77
C HIS A 87 -1.09 17.18 -4.30
N GLU A 88 -1.74 17.77 -3.30
CA GLU A 88 -1.38 19.08 -2.73
C GLU A 88 -0.35 18.98 -1.59
N LYS A 89 0.15 17.77 -1.32
CA LYS A 89 1.11 17.49 -0.25
C LYS A 89 2.54 17.68 -0.73
N GLU A 90 3.41 18.03 0.21
CA GLU A 90 4.85 18.09 -0.03
C GLU A 90 5.45 16.68 -0.12
N GLU A 91 6.67 16.58 -0.64
CA GLU A 91 7.31 15.31 -0.99
C GLU A 91 7.45 14.31 0.17
N PHE A 92 7.76 14.81 1.37
CA PHE A 92 7.81 13.96 2.57
C PHE A 92 6.42 13.44 2.94
N GLU A 93 5.42 14.31 2.98
CA GLU A 93 4.03 13.95 3.30
C GLU A 93 3.44 12.95 2.27
N ARG A 94 3.82 13.07 0.99
CA ARG A 94 3.43 12.11 -0.06
C ARG A 94 4.01 10.72 0.20
N ARG A 95 5.26 10.63 0.69
CA ARG A 95 5.85 9.36 1.08
C ARG A 95 5.19 8.81 2.35
N GLU A 96 4.93 9.65 3.33
CA GLU A 96 4.16 9.28 4.53
C GLU A 96 2.79 8.72 4.15
N PHE A 97 2.08 9.32 3.21
CA PHE A 97 0.80 8.79 2.73
C PHE A 97 0.91 7.33 2.25
N VAL A 98 1.95 6.98 1.49
CA VAL A 98 2.14 5.61 0.98
C VAL A 98 2.51 4.64 2.11
N VAL A 99 3.31 5.09 3.08
CA VAL A 99 3.64 4.31 4.29
C VAL A 99 2.39 4.07 5.15
N ASP A 100 1.67 5.14 5.49
CA ASP A 100 0.50 5.11 6.34
C ASP A 100 -0.61 4.25 5.73
N SER A 101 -0.84 4.39 4.42
CA SER A 101 -1.81 3.56 3.70
C SER A 101 -1.40 2.08 3.69
N THR A 102 -0.11 1.76 3.60
CA THR A 102 0.41 0.39 3.71
C THR A 102 0.21 -0.18 5.12
N LEU A 103 0.58 0.57 6.16
CA LEU A 103 0.40 0.16 7.55
C LEU A 103 -1.08 0.01 7.91
N LEU A 104 -1.93 0.91 7.40
CA LEU A 104 -3.38 0.85 7.57
C LEU A 104 -3.97 -0.40 6.92
N ALA A 105 -3.53 -0.74 5.70
CA ALA A 105 -3.95 -1.95 5.00
C ALA A 105 -3.68 -3.23 5.81
N ILE A 106 -2.49 -3.32 6.40
CA ILE A 106 -2.09 -4.44 7.27
C ILE A 106 -2.99 -4.51 8.50
N LYS A 107 -3.19 -3.38 9.20
CA LYS A 107 -4.03 -3.30 10.41
C LYS A 107 -5.49 -3.69 10.12
N LEU A 108 -6.06 -3.17 9.04
CA LEU A 108 -7.43 -3.49 8.64
C LEU A 108 -7.58 -4.97 8.27
N SER A 109 -6.59 -5.54 7.58
CA SER A 109 -6.55 -6.96 7.25
C SER A 109 -6.45 -7.82 8.49
N LYS A 110 -5.57 -7.48 9.44
CA LYS A 110 -5.48 -8.15 10.75
C LYS A 110 -6.84 -8.18 11.44
N ASN A 111 -7.51 -7.03 11.55
CA ASN A 111 -8.81 -6.91 12.21
C ASN A 111 -9.90 -7.75 11.53
N LYS A 112 -9.95 -7.77 10.19
CA LYS A 112 -10.94 -8.57 9.45
C LYS A 112 -10.70 -10.07 9.56
N LEU A 113 -9.44 -10.50 9.65
CA LEU A 113 -9.06 -11.91 9.66
C LEU A 113 -8.87 -12.49 11.07
N PHE A 114 -8.87 -11.65 12.11
CA PHE A 114 -8.63 -12.06 13.50
C PHE A 114 -9.49 -13.26 13.94
N LYS A 115 -10.79 -13.25 13.63
CA LYS A 115 -11.72 -14.32 14.01
C LYS A 115 -11.59 -15.60 13.19
N LYS A 116 -10.83 -15.58 12.08
CA LYS A 116 -10.72 -16.72 11.14
C LYS A 116 -9.64 -17.73 11.54
N LYS A 117 -8.87 -17.49 12.61
CA LYS A 117 -7.80 -18.38 13.11
C LYS A 117 -6.81 -18.81 12.01
N LEU A 118 -6.49 -17.90 11.10
CA LEU A 118 -5.52 -18.13 10.02
C LEU A 118 -4.09 -18.06 10.57
N ASN A 119 -3.19 -18.86 10.02
CA ASN A 119 -1.76 -18.81 10.32
C ASN A 119 -1.12 -17.63 9.58
N ILE A 120 -1.24 -16.43 10.15
CA ILE A 120 -0.66 -15.19 9.63
C ILE A 120 -0.09 -14.39 10.82
N ASP A 121 1.20 -14.10 10.78
CA ASP A 121 1.87 -13.25 11.78
C ASP A 121 1.82 -11.78 11.35
N PHE A 122 0.66 -11.16 11.56
CA PHE A 122 0.45 -9.75 11.26
C PHE A 122 1.32 -8.81 12.10
N ASP A 123 1.73 -9.23 13.30
CA ASP A 123 2.54 -8.38 14.18
C ASP A 123 3.99 -8.33 13.72
N LYS A 124 4.57 -9.48 13.33
CA LYS A 124 5.87 -9.53 12.67
C LYS A 124 5.86 -8.76 11.35
N LEU A 125 4.83 -8.97 10.51
CA LEU A 125 4.68 -8.21 9.26
C LEU A 125 4.64 -6.70 9.50
N LEU A 126 3.82 -6.25 10.45
CA LEU A 126 3.68 -4.82 10.74
C LEU A 126 4.99 -4.21 11.24
N ASN A 127 5.74 -4.93 12.08
CA ASN A 127 7.02 -4.47 12.60
C ASN A 127 8.09 -4.39 11.51
N ASP A 128 8.17 -5.41 10.65
CA ASP A 128 9.10 -5.41 9.51
C ASP A 128 8.77 -4.28 8.54
N VAL A 129 7.49 -4.08 8.19
CA VAL A 129 7.07 -3.00 7.29
C VAL A 129 7.39 -1.63 7.89
N LYS A 130 7.22 -1.41 9.20
CA LYS A 130 7.63 -0.16 9.86
C LYS A 130 9.13 0.08 9.73
N ARG A 131 9.95 -0.93 10.04
CA ARG A 131 11.41 -0.84 9.90
C ARG A 131 11.81 -0.48 8.47
N VAL A 132 11.20 -1.13 7.48
CA VAL A 132 11.49 -0.85 6.06
C VAL A 132 10.97 0.53 5.63
N ALA A 133 9.82 0.94 6.15
CA ALA A 133 9.26 2.26 5.90
C ALA A 133 10.17 3.39 6.42
N ASP A 134 10.83 3.20 7.57
CA ASP A 134 11.79 4.18 8.10
C ASP A 134 12.96 4.41 7.13
N GLU A 135 13.39 3.39 6.38
CA GLU A 135 14.38 3.55 5.31
C GLU A 135 13.78 4.21 4.06
N TYR A 136 12.56 3.83 3.67
CA TYR A 136 11.85 4.46 2.55
C TYR A 136 11.73 5.98 2.70
N LEU A 137 11.44 6.45 3.92
CA LEU A 137 11.30 7.88 4.25
C LEU A 137 12.62 8.66 4.22
N LYS A 138 13.79 7.98 4.17
CA LYS A 138 15.11 8.62 4.07
C LYS A 138 15.60 8.81 2.64
N TYR A 139 15.03 8.11 1.67
CA TYR A 139 15.47 8.22 0.28
C TYR A 139 15.24 9.63 -0.29
N PRO A 140 16.01 10.03 -1.33
CA PRO A 140 15.71 11.25 -2.07
C PRO A 140 14.36 11.11 -2.82
N GLU A 141 13.83 12.24 -3.24
CA GLU A 141 12.52 12.34 -3.88
C GLU A 141 12.41 11.39 -5.09
N PRO A 142 11.35 10.55 -5.15
CA PRO A 142 11.17 9.60 -6.24
C PRO A 142 10.68 10.28 -7.53
N TYR A 143 10.21 11.53 -7.45
CA TYR A 143 9.73 12.32 -8.58
C TYR A 143 10.66 13.51 -8.83
N PHE A 144 11.34 13.53 -9.98
CA PHE A 144 11.96 14.74 -10.51
C PHE A 144 11.04 15.31 -11.60
N PRO A 145 10.53 16.55 -11.46
CA PRO A 145 9.71 17.19 -12.49
C PRO A 145 10.48 17.43 -13.80
#